data_AF-A0A015IE76-F1
#
_entry.id   AF-A0A015IE76-F1
#
_cell.length_a   1.000
_cell.length_b   1.000
_cell.length_c   1.000
_cell.angle_alpha   90.00
_cell.angle_beta   90.00
_cell.angle_gamma   90.00
#
_symmetry.space_group_name_H-M   'P 1'
#
loop_
_entity.id
_entity.type
_entity.pdbx_description
1 polymer ?
#
loop_
_entity_poly.entity_id
_entity_poly.type
_entity_poly.pdbx_seq_one_letter_code
_entity_poly.pdbx_strand_id
1 'polypeptide(L)'
;MAFSKTAKGVRINSIISEHNHSLNPLIIKTAPKFQRLTNEMLEKIKFWIIEGKMKMSNQYNLLVAFFSDKTINKKDLSNAIQKI
;
A
#
# COMPACT_ATOMS: atom_id res chain seq x y z
N MET A 1 5.10 17.76 -33.17
CA MET A 1 3.77 17.17 -33.40
C MET A 1 2.80 17.75 -32.38
N ALA A 2 1.71 18.38 -32.82
CA ALA A 2 0.67 18.91 -31.94
C ALA A 2 -0.44 17.85 -31.79
N PHE A 3 -0.83 17.54 -30.55
CA PHE A 3 -1.82 16.51 -30.24
C PHE A 3 -3.21 17.12 -30.05
N SER A 4 -4.24 16.50 -30.63
CA SER A 4 -5.63 17.00 -30.59
C SER A 4 -6.29 16.82 -29.21
N LYS A 5 -7.16 17.77 -28.84
CA LYS A 5 -7.73 17.97 -27.49
C LYS A 5 -8.96 17.13 -27.13
N THR A 6 -9.22 16.00 -27.78
CA THR A 6 -10.53 15.33 -27.63
C THR A 6 -10.41 13.84 -27.34
N ALA A 7 -10.12 13.50 -26.08
CA ALA A 7 -10.44 12.21 -25.48
C ALA A 7 -11.03 12.46 -24.09
N LYS A 8 -12.20 11.88 -23.78
CA LYS A 8 -12.81 11.90 -22.42
C LYS A 8 -12.05 10.95 -21.49
N GLY A 9 -10.75 11.16 -21.32
CA GLY A 9 -9.89 10.30 -20.52
C GLY A 9 -8.55 10.98 -20.25
N VAL A 10 -8.00 10.72 -19.07
CA VAL A 10 -6.66 11.20 -18.70
C VAL A 10 -5.64 10.33 -19.43
N ARG A 11 -4.81 10.97 -20.28
CA ARG A 11 -3.70 10.32 -20.97
C ARG A 11 -2.38 10.86 -20.43
N ILE A 12 -1.48 9.96 -20.04
CA ILE A 12 -0.12 10.33 -19.68
C ILE A 12 0.65 10.62 -20.97
N ASN A 13 1.14 11.85 -21.11
CA ASN A 13 1.89 12.29 -22.30
C ASN A 13 3.37 11.94 -22.23
N SER A 14 3.96 11.95 -21.03
CA SER A 14 5.35 11.56 -20.80
C SER A 14 5.59 11.22 -19.33
N ILE A 15 6.59 10.38 -19.08
CA ILE A 15 7.16 10.12 -17.76
C ILE A 15 8.65 10.44 -17.88
N ILE A 16 9.12 11.44 -17.15
CA ILE A 16 10.52 11.83 -17.10
C ILE A 16 11.13 11.13 -15.88
N SER A 17 12.02 10.18 -16.12
CA SER A 17 12.70 9.40 -15.08
C SER A 17 14.06 10.01 -14.69
N GLU A 18 14.12 11.34 -14.61
CA GLU A 18 15.29 12.07 -14.16
C GLU A 18 15.20 12.34 -12.67
N HIS A 19 16.28 12.04 -11.97
CA HIS A 19 16.38 12.21 -10.54
C HIS A 19 17.64 13.02 -10.23
N ASN A 20 17.57 13.86 -9.20
CA ASN A 20 18.72 14.60 -8.69
C ASN A 20 19.74 13.71 -7.92
N HIS A 21 19.53 12.40 -7.94
CA HIS A 21 20.35 11.40 -7.29
C HIS A 21 20.23 10.05 -8.01
N SER A 22 21.20 9.16 -7.78
CA SER A 22 21.13 7.79 -8.27
C SER A 22 20.05 7.02 -7.49
N LEU A 23 19.10 6.42 -8.22
CA LEU A 23 18.12 5.51 -7.62
C LEU A 23 18.83 4.23 -7.16
N ASN A 24 18.64 3.85 -5.90
CA ASN A 24 19.13 2.57 -5.42
C ASN A 24 18.31 1.41 -6.02
N PRO A 25 18.88 0.59 -6.92
CA PRO A 25 18.15 -0.48 -7.60
C PRO A 25 17.75 -1.61 -6.63
N LEU A 26 18.37 -1.66 -5.46
CA LEU A 26 18.04 -2.63 -4.42
C LEU A 26 16.77 -2.26 -3.67
N ILE A 27 16.24 -1.04 -3.79
CA ILE A 27 14.99 -0.62 -3.13
C ILE A 27 13.83 -1.56 -3.47
N ILE A 28 13.71 -2.01 -4.72
CA ILE A 28 12.65 -2.95 -5.12
C ILE A 28 12.81 -4.29 -4.39
N LYS A 29 14.05 -4.72 -4.12
CA LYS A 29 14.37 -5.97 -3.41
C LYS A 29 14.32 -5.82 -1.89
N THR A 30 14.62 -4.64 -1.35
CA THR A 30 14.67 -4.38 0.10
C THR A 30 13.37 -3.82 0.66
N ALA A 31 12.53 -3.15 -0.15
CA ALA A 31 11.24 -2.66 0.28
C ALA A 31 10.34 -3.75 0.89
N PRO A 32 10.30 -5.00 0.36
CA PRO A 32 9.61 -6.10 1.01
C PRO A 32 10.17 -6.47 2.39
N LYS A 33 11.47 -6.29 2.64
CA LYS A 33 12.05 -6.49 3.99
C LYS A 33 11.60 -5.43 4.99
N PHE A 34 11.17 -4.26 4.53
CA PHE A 34 10.56 -3.21 5.35
C PHE A 34 9.02 -3.31 5.38
N GLN A 35 8.44 -4.38 4.82
CA GLN A 35 7.01 -4.63 4.84
C GLN A 35 6.58 -4.97 6.27
N ARG A 36 5.89 -4.02 6.91
CA ARG A 36 5.63 -4.02 8.37
C ARG A 36 4.56 -5.01 8.83
N LEU A 37 3.78 -5.59 7.92
CA LEU A 37 2.71 -6.53 8.25
C LEU A 37 3.15 -7.95 7.90
N THR A 38 3.12 -8.85 8.87
CA THR A 38 3.40 -10.27 8.63
C THR A 38 2.26 -10.94 7.88
N ASN A 39 2.51 -12.10 7.29
CA ASN A 39 1.48 -12.88 6.60
C ASN A 39 0.27 -13.17 7.49
N GLU A 40 0.49 -13.47 8.77
CA GLU A 40 -0.58 -13.68 9.74
C GLU A 40 -1.47 -12.43 9.93
N MET A 41 -0.86 -11.24 9.99
CA MET A 41 -1.59 -9.97 10.07
C MET A 41 -2.42 -9.74 8.81
N LEU A 42 -1.87 -10.06 7.63
CA LEU A 42 -2.57 -9.93 6.35
C LEU A 42 -3.76 -10.88 6.25
N GLU A 43 -3.64 -12.12 6.72
CA GLU A 43 -4.76 -13.08 6.75
C GLU A 43 -5.89 -12.60 7.66
N LYS A 44 -5.58 -12.06 8.85
CA LYS A 44 -6.59 -11.44 9.72
C LYS A 44 -7.26 -10.23 9.07
N ILE A 45 -6.50 -9.36 8.41
CA ILE A 45 -7.03 -8.20 7.68
C ILE A 45 -8.00 -8.64 6.58
N LYS A 46 -7.63 -9.64 5.77
CA LYS A 46 -8.52 -10.21 4.73
C LYS A 46 -9.82 -10.73 5.33
N PHE A 47 -9.73 -11.52 6.40
CA PHE A 47 -10.91 -12.05 7.08
C PHE A 47 -11.84 -10.94 7.57
N TRP A 48 -11.32 -9.89 8.21
CA TRP A 48 -12.14 -8.79 8.70
C TRP A 48 -12.76 -7.92 7.61
N ILE A 49 -12.16 -7.87 6.41
CA ILE A 49 -12.73 -7.18 5.25
C ILE A 49 -13.83 -8.03 4.62
N ILE A 50 -13.53 -9.28 4.28
CA ILE A 50 -14.41 -10.15 3.49
C ILE A 50 -15.61 -10.59 4.34
N GLU A 51 -15.35 -11.14 5.52
CA GLU A 51 -16.38 -11.70 6.40
C GLU A 51 -16.90 -10.63 7.38
N GLY A 52 -15.98 -9.84 7.95
CA GLY A 52 -16.32 -8.90 9.03
C GLY A 52 -16.92 -7.57 8.58
N LYS A 53 -16.80 -7.18 7.29
CA LYS A 53 -17.14 -5.84 6.75
C LYS A 53 -16.68 -4.70 7.66
N MET A 54 -15.53 -4.90 8.30
CA MET A 54 -15.11 -4.09 9.43
C MET A 54 -14.45 -2.78 8.97
N LYS A 55 -14.76 -1.66 9.63
CA LYS A 55 -14.09 -0.39 9.37
C LYS A 55 -12.59 -0.46 9.70
N MET A 56 -11.77 0.25 8.93
CA MET A 56 -10.31 0.30 9.11
C MET A 56 -9.88 0.71 10.53
N SER A 57 -10.61 1.62 11.18
CA SER A 57 -10.34 2.02 12.57
C SER A 57 -10.42 0.84 13.55
N ASN A 58 -11.41 -0.04 13.37
CA ASN A 58 -11.61 -1.19 14.23
C ASN A 58 -10.55 -2.26 13.93
N GLN A 59 -10.23 -2.48 12.65
CA GLN A 59 -9.15 -3.38 12.24
C GLN A 59 -7.79 -2.94 12.83
N TYR A 60 -7.50 -1.64 12.82
CA TYR A 60 -6.28 -1.09 13.42
C TYR A 60 -6.19 -1.38 14.92
N ASN A 61 -7.26 -1.09 15.67
CA ASN A 61 -7.29 -1.32 17.10
C ASN A 61 -7.11 -2.81 17.43
N LEU A 62 -7.75 -3.70 16.66
CA LEU A 62 -7.59 -5.15 16.82
C LEU A 62 -6.17 -5.61 16.48
N LEU A 63 -5.56 -5.11 15.41
CA LEU A 63 -4.16 -5.42 15.07
C LEU A 63 -3.22 -5.03 16.21
N VAL A 64 -3.37 -3.82 16.77
CA VAL A 64 -2.54 -3.36 17.89
C VAL A 64 -2.76 -4.22 19.13
N ALA A 65 -3.99 -4.69 19.38
CA ALA A 65 -4.29 -5.56 20.51
C ALA A 65 -3.73 -6.99 20.32
N PHE A 66 -3.86 -7.57 19.13
CA PHE A 66 -3.38 -8.92 18.82
C PHE A 66 -1.85 -9.01 18.67
N PHE A 67 -1.21 -7.94 18.20
CA PHE A 67 0.23 -7.88 17.93
C PHE A 67 0.86 -6.71 18.68
N SER A 68 0.70 -6.70 20.01
CA SER A 68 1.15 -5.62 20.88
C SER A 68 2.67 -5.47 20.94
N ASP A 69 3.41 -6.51 20.54
CA ASP A 69 4.86 -6.52 20.38
C ASP A 69 5.34 -5.84 19.08
N LYS A 70 4.42 -5.49 18.16
CA LYS A 70 4.76 -4.97 16.83
C LYS A 70 4.28 -3.54 16.64
N THR A 71 5.16 -2.73 16.05
CA THR A 71 4.81 -1.37 15.62
C THR A 71 3.99 -1.41 14.34
N ILE A 72 2.68 -1.17 14.45
CA ILE A 72 1.76 -1.15 13.31
C ILE A 72 1.56 0.29 12.83
N ASN A 73 1.83 0.53 11.55
CA ASN A 73 1.55 1.83 10.93
C ASN A 73 0.20 1.82 10.22
N LYS A 74 -0.64 2.83 10.48
CA LYS A 74 -1.94 3.02 9.82
C LYS A 74 -1.85 3.07 8.30
N LYS A 75 -0.77 3.63 7.74
CA LYS A 75 -0.55 3.70 6.28
C LYS A 75 -0.34 2.31 5.68
N ASP A 76 0.38 1.43 6.39
CA ASP A 76 0.62 0.07 5.90
C ASP A 76 -0.66 -0.76 5.94
N LEU A 77 -1.51 -0.58 6.96
CA LEU A 77 -2.85 -1.14 7.00
C LEU A 77 -3.72 -0.63 5.84
N SER A 78 -3.74 0.69 5.59
CA SER A 78 -4.48 1.27 4.47
C SER A 78 -4.04 0.69 3.12
N ASN A 79 -2.72 0.56 2.92
CA ASN A 79 -2.17 -0.03 1.71
C ASN A 79 -2.53 -1.52 1.57
N ALA A 80 -2.57 -2.27 2.67
CA ALA A 80 -2.98 -3.67 2.67
C ALA A 80 -4.47 -3.82 2.29
N ILE A 81 -5.34 -2.98 2.88
CA ILE A 81 -6.78 -2.95 2.58
C ILE A 81 -7.02 -2.63 1.11
N GLN A 82 -6.30 -1.67 0.52
CA GLN A 82 -6.45 -1.30 -0.91
C GLN A 82 -6.01 -2.40 -1.89
N LYS A 83 -5.19 -3.35 -1.43
CA LYS A 83 -4.67 -4.45 -2.26
C LYS A 83 -5.52 -5.72 -2.19
N ILE A 84 -6.49 -5.77 -1.28
CA ILE A 84 -7.46 -6.85 -1.14
C ILE A 84 -8.63 -6.55 -2.05
#